data_AF-A0A350EXP4-F1
#
_entry.id   AF-A0A350EXP4-F1
#
_cell.length_a   1.000
_cell.length_b   1.000
_cell.length_c   1.000
_cell.angle_alpha   90.00
_cell.angle_beta   90.00
_cell.angle_gamma   90.00
#
_symmetry.space_group_name_H-M   'P 1'
#
loop_
_entity.id
_entity.type
_entity.pdbx_description
1 polymer ?
#
loop_
_entity_poly.entity_id
_entity_poly.type
_entity_poly.pdbx_seq_one_letter_code
_entity_poly.pdbx_strand_id
1 'polypeptide(L)'
;LPANTAVRFQTENLGEWDSSLLAWLAEFLDRCRARQIRCDTGTLPEGVRKTLELAAAVPEKTDTKGDQPAGGLATRIGLRVNELRTTCRQVAEFIGECTLAAGRLMRGRAQFRPRDLFLFMQEAGAEALGINLLIAFLVGLILAFVGAVQLQ
;
A
#
# COMPACT_ATOMS: atom_id res chain seq x y z
N LEU A 1 39.48 -0.12 18.22
CA LEU A 1 39.28 -0.89 16.97
C LEU A 1 39.71 0.02 15.82
N PRO A 2 40.58 -0.43 14.90
CA PRO A 2 41.33 0.46 14.01
C PRO A 2 40.42 1.24 13.05
N ALA A 3 40.80 2.49 12.78
CA ALA A 3 39.96 3.55 12.22
C ALA A 3 39.74 3.49 10.69
N ASN A 4 39.75 2.31 10.06
CA ASN A 4 39.59 2.23 8.60
C ASN A 4 39.03 0.89 8.09
N THR A 5 38.09 0.28 8.81
CA THR A 5 37.46 -0.98 8.37
C THR A 5 36.41 -0.69 7.30
N ALA A 6 36.80 -0.81 6.04
CA ALA A 6 35.86 -0.80 4.92
C ALA A 6 35.36 -2.22 4.66
N VAL A 7 34.04 -2.42 4.64
CA VAL A 7 33.44 -3.71 4.29
C VAL A 7 33.20 -3.75 2.78
N ARG A 8 33.83 -4.71 2.09
CA ARG A 8 33.67 -4.96 0.66
C ARG A 8 32.92 -6.28 0.47
N PHE A 9 31.98 -6.30 -0.47
CA PHE A 9 31.18 -7.49 -0.76
C PHE A 9 31.76 -8.19 -1.98
N GLN A 10 32.36 -9.37 -1.81
CA GLN A 10 32.85 -10.14 -2.95
C GLN A 10 31.71 -10.98 -3.53
N THR A 11 31.28 -10.64 -4.74
CA THR A 11 30.09 -11.22 -5.39
C THR A 11 30.43 -12.05 -6.64
N GLU A 12 31.70 -12.39 -6.82
CA GLU A 12 32.25 -13.10 -7.99
C GLU A 12 31.65 -14.50 -8.23
N ASN A 13 30.94 -15.07 -7.25
CA ASN A 13 30.28 -16.37 -7.36
C ASN A 13 28.84 -16.35 -6.82
N LEU A 14 28.22 -15.17 -6.81
CA LEU A 14 26.85 -15.01 -6.33
C LEU A 14 25.90 -15.61 -7.39
N GLY A 15 25.34 -16.78 -7.08
CA GLY A 15 24.35 -17.48 -7.91
C GLY A 15 22.97 -16.80 -7.87
N GLU A 16 21.90 -17.60 -7.89
CA GLU A 16 20.56 -17.08 -7.64
C GLU A 16 20.47 -16.49 -6.22
N TRP A 17 19.95 -15.27 -6.13
CA TRP A 17 19.72 -14.56 -4.87
C TRP A 17 18.22 -14.38 -4.67
N ASP A 18 17.78 -14.43 -3.42
CA ASP A 18 16.39 -14.36 -3.02
C ASP A 18 16.09 -13.07 -2.22
N SER A 19 14.82 -12.89 -1.85
CA SER A 19 14.39 -11.74 -1.05
C SER A 19 14.97 -11.75 0.37
N SER A 20 15.42 -12.90 0.88
CA SER A 20 15.99 -13.02 2.22
C SER A 20 17.39 -12.40 2.30
N LEU A 21 18.22 -12.61 1.26
CA LEU A 21 19.53 -11.97 1.12
C LEU A 21 19.42 -10.44 1.06
N LEU A 22 18.40 -9.92 0.36
CA LEU A 22 18.14 -8.49 0.29
C LEU A 22 17.74 -7.89 1.65
N ALA A 23 16.84 -8.56 2.38
CA ALA A 23 16.41 -8.11 3.70
C ALA A 23 17.58 -8.09 4.70
N TRP A 24 18.39 -9.15 4.70
CA TRP A 24 19.58 -9.22 5.55
C TRP A 24 20.61 -8.15 5.18
N LEU A 25 20.84 -7.92 3.89
CA LEU A 25 21.79 -6.92 3.41
C LEU A 25 21.34 -5.49 3.76
N ALA A 26 20.05 -5.20 3.68
CA ALA A 26 19.48 -3.92 4.11
C ALA A 26 19.73 -3.68 5.60
N GLU A 27 19.39 -4.66 6.45
CA GLU A 27 19.61 -4.56 7.90
C GLU A 27 21.09 -4.45 8.26
N PHE A 28 21.96 -5.18 7.54
CA PHE A 28 23.40 -5.11 7.71
C PHE A 28 23.96 -3.74 7.37
N LEU A 29 23.52 -3.15 6.24
CA LEU A 29 23.94 -1.82 5.82
C LEU A 29 23.46 -0.73 6.79
N ASP A 30 22.25 -0.85 7.34
CA ASP A 30 21.75 0.09 8.34
C ASP A 30 22.51 -0.02 9.66
N ARG A 31 22.84 -1.24 10.10
CA ARG A 31 23.73 -1.45 11.27
C ARG A 31 25.13 -0.88 11.04
N CYS A 32 25.67 -0.98 9.81
CA CYS A 32 26.95 -0.37 9.46
C CYS A 32 26.89 1.15 9.42
N ARG A 33 25.81 1.74 8.87
CA ARG A 33 25.57 3.20 8.90
C ARG A 33 25.44 3.73 10.33
N ALA A 34 24.68 3.04 11.18
CA ALA A 34 24.51 3.39 12.60
C ALA A 34 25.84 3.36 13.37
N ARG A 35 26.80 2.53 12.94
CA ARG A 35 28.14 2.42 13.54
C ARG A 35 29.22 3.21 12.79
N GLN A 36 28.86 4.04 11.81
CA GLN A 36 29.78 4.85 10.99
C GLN A 36 30.85 4.01 10.26
N ILE A 37 30.52 2.77 9.89
CA ILE A 37 31.41 1.87 9.15
C ILE A 37 31.18 2.10 7.64
N ARG A 38 32.25 2.38 6.89
CA ARG A 38 32.16 2.55 5.42
C ARG A 38 31.91 1.21 4.75
N CYS A 39 30.80 1.09 4.02
CA CYS A 39 30.49 -0.07 3.19
C CYS A 39 30.61 0.31 1.72
N ASP A 40 31.38 -0.47 0.96
CA ASP A 40 31.55 -0.27 -0.49
C ASP A 40 30.53 -1.13 -1.24
N THR A 41 29.40 -0.52 -1.60
CA THR A 41 28.31 -1.16 -2.34
C THR A 41 28.59 -1.29 -3.84
N GLY A 42 29.72 -0.75 -4.33
CA GLY A 42 30.10 -0.79 -5.75
C GLY A 42 30.44 -2.20 -6.26
N THR A 43 30.67 -3.14 -5.35
CA THR A 43 31.00 -4.53 -5.64
C THR A 43 29.78 -5.46 -5.72
N LEU A 44 28.56 -4.93 -5.55
CA LEU A 44 27.34 -5.72 -5.68
C LEU A 44 26.81 -5.77 -7.13
N PRO A 45 26.20 -6.90 -7.54
CA PRO A 45 25.51 -7.04 -8.81
C PRO A 45 24.48 -5.92 -9.00
N GLU A 46 24.38 -5.42 -10.22
CA GLU A 46 23.52 -4.28 -10.56
C GLU A 46 22.05 -4.52 -10.17
N GLY A 47 21.56 -5.76 -10.30
CA GLY A 47 20.20 -6.14 -9.89
C GLY A 47 19.94 -5.97 -8.40
N VAL A 48 20.88 -6.38 -7.55
CA VAL A 48 20.78 -6.22 -6.09
C VAL A 48 20.85 -4.76 -5.70
N ARG A 49 21.77 -3.99 -6.32
CA ARG A 49 21.92 -2.55 -6.06
C ARG A 49 20.65 -1.78 -6.39
N LYS A 50 20.05 -2.05 -7.55
CA LYS A 50 18.83 -1.37 -8.01
C LYS A 50 17.62 -1.71 -7.13
N THR A 51 17.47 -2.97 -6.72
CA THR A 51 16.40 -3.36 -5.79
C THR A 51 16.63 -2.76 -4.40
N LEU A 52 17.87 -2.68 -3.93
CA LEU A 52 18.20 -2.05 -2.65
C LEU A 52 18.01 -0.52 -2.69
N GLU A 53 18.32 0.14 -3.81
CA GLU A 53 18.02 1.56 -4.04
C GLU A 53 16.50 1.82 -4.05
N LEU A 54 15.72 0.96 -4.72
CA LEU A 54 14.27 1.06 -4.70
C LEU A 54 13.67 0.81 -3.31
N ALA A 55 14.23 -0.16 -2.57
CA ALA A 55 13.81 -0.44 -1.20
C ALA A 55 14.20 0.69 -0.23
N ALA A 56 15.39 1.27 -0.38
CA ALA A 56 15.87 2.40 0.43
C ALA A 56 15.20 3.73 0.05
N ALA A 57 14.71 3.87 -1.18
CA ALA A 57 13.94 5.02 -1.64
C ALA A 57 12.52 5.07 -1.06
N VAL A 58 12.04 3.96 -0.50
CA VAL A 58 10.90 3.95 0.41
C VAL A 58 11.49 4.21 1.80
N PRO A 59 11.40 5.45 2.33
CA PRO A 59 11.77 5.66 3.71
C PRO A 59 10.88 4.71 4.51
N GLU A 60 11.47 3.86 5.36
CA GLU A 60 10.72 3.29 6.46
C GLU A 60 9.93 4.45 7.03
N LYS A 61 8.59 4.34 7.03
CA LYS A 61 7.76 5.19 7.86
C LYS A 61 8.29 4.92 9.26
N THR A 62 9.25 5.74 9.67
CA THR A 62 9.67 5.86 11.04
C THR A 62 8.39 6.31 11.70
N ASP A 63 7.63 5.35 12.23
CA ASP A 63 6.47 5.60 13.05
C ASP A 63 6.91 6.71 13.98
N THR A 64 6.26 7.86 13.82
CA THR A 64 6.61 9.11 14.44
C THR A 64 6.44 8.93 15.95
N LYS A 65 7.43 8.31 16.61
CA LYS A 65 7.80 8.57 18.00
C LYS A 65 8.43 9.97 18.02
N GLY A 66 7.70 10.94 17.50
CA GLY A 66 7.92 12.35 17.74
C GLY A 66 7.44 12.58 19.15
N ASP A 67 8.41 12.79 20.03
CA ASP A 67 8.32 13.55 21.26
C ASP A 67 6.99 14.32 21.36
N GLN A 68 6.05 13.81 22.17
CA GLN A 68 4.78 14.51 22.36
C GLN A 68 5.12 15.83 23.06
N PRO A 69 4.89 17.01 22.45
CA PRO A 69 5.00 18.24 23.19
C PRO A 69 4.03 18.14 24.36
N ALA A 70 4.50 18.48 25.56
CA ALA A 70 3.68 18.57 26.76
C ALA A 70 2.65 19.71 26.62
N GLY A 71 1.68 19.52 25.73
CA GLY A 71 0.61 20.44 25.42
C GLY A 71 -0.73 19.86 25.90
N GLY A 72 -1.56 20.73 26.46
CA GLY A 72 -2.89 20.37 26.98
C GLY A 72 -3.83 19.77 25.93
N LEU A 73 -5.04 19.40 26.36
CA LEU A 73 -6.05 18.71 25.53
C LEU A 73 -6.31 19.41 24.18
N ALA A 74 -6.25 20.74 24.13
CA ALA A 74 -6.41 21.53 22.90
C ALA A 74 -5.33 21.24 21.84
N THR A 75 -4.05 21.09 22.25
CA THR A 75 -2.95 20.77 21.33
C THR A 75 -3.10 19.37 20.75
N ARG A 76 -3.54 18.40 21.58
CA ARG A 76 -3.79 17.01 21.13
C ARG A 76 -4.96 16.93 20.15
N ILE A 77 -6.02 17.70 20.37
CA ILE A 77 -7.16 17.79 19.44
C ILE A 77 -6.71 18.45 18.14
N GLY A 78 -5.94 19.55 18.20
CA GLY A 78 -5.41 20.22 17.01
C GLY A 78 -4.56 19.30 16.12
N LEU A 79 -3.68 18.49 16.73
CA LEU A 79 -2.88 17.49 16.02
C LEU A 79 -3.76 16.43 15.35
N ARG A 80 -4.74 15.86 16.06
CA ARG A 80 -5.68 14.87 15.49
C ARG A 80 -6.54 15.42 14.36
N VAL A 81 -7.01 16.66 14.48
CA VAL A 81 -7.80 17.30 13.42
C VAL A 81 -6.94 17.54 12.18
N ASN A 82 -5.67 17.90 12.36
CA ASN A 82 -4.75 18.06 11.25
C ASN A 82 -4.44 16.71 10.56
N GLU A 83 -4.23 15.64 11.34
CA GLU A 83 -4.09 14.26 10.81
C GLU A 83 -5.35 13.78 10.09
N LEU A 84 -6.53 14.11 10.60
CA LEU A 84 -7.78 13.78 9.93
C LEU A 84 -7.89 14.53 8.60
N ARG A 85 -7.51 15.81 8.57
CA ARG A 85 -7.52 16.62 7.34
C ARG A 85 -6.57 16.06 6.29
N THR A 86 -5.36 15.64 6.68
CA THR A 86 -4.41 15.01 5.74
C THR A 86 -4.97 13.68 5.24
N THR A 87 -5.57 12.87 6.10
CA THR A 87 -6.23 11.61 5.72
C THR A 87 -7.38 11.85 4.74
N CYS A 88 -8.27 12.80 5.01
CA CYS A 88 -9.36 13.16 4.10
C CYS A 88 -8.84 13.63 2.75
N ARG A 89 -7.75 14.40 2.72
CA ARG A 89 -7.10 14.83 1.47
C ARG A 89 -6.57 13.62 0.69
N GLN A 90 -5.91 12.68 1.35
CA GLN A 90 -5.39 11.47 0.72
C GLN A 90 -6.51 10.60 0.13
N VAL A 91 -7.62 10.44 0.87
CA VAL A 91 -8.80 9.72 0.38
C VAL A 91 -9.41 10.42 -0.84
N ALA A 92 -9.53 11.75 -0.80
CA ALA A 92 -10.05 12.51 -1.94
C ALA A 92 -9.13 12.42 -3.17
N GLU A 93 -7.81 12.46 -2.96
CA GLU A 93 -6.81 12.29 -4.02
C GLU A 93 -6.90 10.88 -4.63
N PHE A 94 -6.97 9.84 -3.82
CA PHE A 94 -7.16 8.47 -4.26
C PHE A 94 -8.46 8.29 -5.07
N ILE A 95 -9.58 8.83 -4.58
CA ILE A 95 -10.86 8.80 -5.32
C ILE A 95 -10.71 9.54 -6.67
N GLY A 96 -10.01 10.67 -6.69
CA GLY A 96 -9.72 11.42 -7.90
C GLY A 96 -8.91 10.60 -8.92
N GLU A 97 -7.84 9.96 -8.47
CA GLU A 97 -7.03 9.08 -9.29
C GLU A 97 -7.83 7.87 -9.80
N CYS A 98 -8.62 7.22 -8.94
CA CYS A 98 -9.51 6.14 -9.33
C CYS A 98 -10.53 6.58 -10.38
N THR A 99 -11.13 7.76 -10.22
CA THR A 99 -12.11 8.31 -11.16
C THR A 99 -11.46 8.62 -12.51
N LEU A 100 -10.27 9.21 -12.51
CA LEU A 100 -9.52 9.47 -13.73
C LEU A 100 -9.09 8.16 -14.41
N ALA A 101 -8.65 7.16 -13.64
CA ALA A 101 -8.32 5.84 -14.15
C ALA A 101 -9.53 5.13 -14.76
N ALA A 102 -10.69 5.18 -14.09
CA ALA A 102 -11.95 4.67 -14.62
C ALA A 102 -12.38 5.41 -15.91
N GLY A 103 -12.18 6.73 -15.96
CA GLY A 103 -12.40 7.52 -17.18
C GLY A 103 -11.48 7.12 -18.34
N ARG A 104 -10.21 6.82 -18.05
CA ARG A 104 -9.26 6.29 -19.06
C ARG A 104 -9.63 4.88 -19.51
N LEU A 105 -10.16 4.05 -18.59
CA LEU A 105 -10.69 2.71 -18.87
C LEU A 105 -11.90 2.79 -19.81
N MET A 106 -12.87 3.66 -19.54
CA MET A 106 -14.01 3.90 -20.43
C MET A 106 -13.59 4.43 -21.81
N ARG A 107 -12.52 5.22 -21.88
CA ARG A 107 -11.93 5.70 -23.15
C ARG A 107 -11.06 4.67 -23.88
N GLY A 108 -10.92 3.45 -23.37
CA GLY A 108 -10.13 2.38 -24.00
C GLY A 108 -8.61 2.62 -24.00
N ARG A 109 -8.13 3.60 -23.22
CA ARG A 109 -6.69 3.94 -23.10
C ARG A 109 -6.05 3.34 -21.84
N ALA A 110 -6.77 2.50 -21.12
CA ALA A 110 -6.24 1.81 -19.97
C ALA A 110 -5.34 0.65 -20.41
N GLN A 111 -4.11 0.60 -19.88
CA GLN A 111 -3.21 -0.54 -20.04
C GLN A 111 -3.60 -1.69 -19.10
N PHE A 112 -4.87 -2.09 -19.09
CA PHE A 112 -5.36 -3.19 -18.27
C PHE A 112 -5.67 -4.42 -19.12
N ARG A 113 -5.38 -5.59 -18.57
CA ARG A 113 -5.76 -6.86 -19.17
C ARG A 113 -7.28 -7.06 -18.93
N PRO A 114 -8.12 -7.13 -19.97
CA PRO A 114 -9.58 -7.18 -19.81
C PRO A 114 -10.05 -8.42 -19.05
N ARG A 115 -9.24 -9.50 -19.07
CA ARG A 115 -9.50 -10.72 -18.30
C ARG A 115 -9.53 -10.48 -16.79
N ASP A 116 -8.63 -9.64 -16.29
CA ASP A 116 -8.53 -9.36 -14.85
C ASP A 116 -9.71 -8.49 -14.40
N LEU A 117 -10.12 -7.53 -15.24
CA LEU A 117 -11.34 -6.74 -15.02
C LEU A 117 -12.58 -7.63 -14.90
N PHE A 118 -12.72 -8.60 -15.81
CA PHE A 118 -13.86 -9.51 -15.81
C PHE A 118 -13.87 -10.43 -14.58
N LEU A 119 -12.70 -10.92 -14.16
CA LEU A 119 -12.55 -11.68 -12.92
C LEU A 119 -12.98 -10.87 -11.70
N PHE A 120 -12.50 -9.64 -11.55
CA PHE A 120 -12.91 -8.77 -10.43
C PHE A 120 -14.40 -8.45 -10.46
N MET A 121 -14.99 -8.26 -11.65
CA MET A 121 -16.43 -8.02 -11.80
C MET A 121 -17.26 -9.27 -11.44
N GLN A 122 -16.75 -10.46 -11.75
CA GLN A 122 -17.37 -11.73 -11.35
C GLN A 122 -17.27 -11.95 -9.84
N GLU A 123 -16.11 -11.71 -9.24
CA GLU A 123 -15.86 -11.88 -7.81
C GLU A 123 -16.68 -10.89 -6.98
N ALA A 124 -16.71 -9.61 -7.38
CA ALA A 124 -17.48 -8.58 -6.66
C ALA A 124 -19.00 -8.65 -6.93
N GLY A 125 -19.41 -9.05 -8.14
CA GLY A 125 -20.80 -9.04 -8.57
C GLY A 125 -21.49 -10.39 -8.46
N ALA A 126 -20.96 -11.39 -9.16
CA ALA A 126 -21.62 -12.68 -9.31
C ALA A 126 -21.66 -13.49 -8.01
N GLU A 127 -20.62 -13.41 -7.17
CA GLU A 127 -20.65 -14.07 -5.85
C GLU A 127 -21.65 -13.40 -4.89
N ALA A 128 -21.85 -12.08 -5.02
CA ALA A 128 -22.82 -11.33 -4.21
C ALA A 128 -24.27 -11.50 -4.69
N LEU A 129 -24.51 -12.01 -5.90
CA LEU A 129 -25.86 -12.17 -6.47
C LEU A 129 -26.77 -13.02 -5.61
N GLY A 130 -26.27 -14.09 -4.99
CA GLY A 130 -27.09 -15.00 -4.20
C GLY A 130 -27.81 -14.29 -3.04
N ILE A 131 -27.07 -13.46 -2.29
CA ILE A 131 -27.61 -12.70 -1.16
C ILE A 131 -28.53 -11.57 -1.66
N ASN A 132 -28.11 -10.85 -2.70
CA ASN A 132 -28.90 -9.75 -3.25
C ASN A 132 -30.25 -10.23 -3.83
N LEU A 133 -30.28 -11.38 -4.52
CA LEU A 133 -31.50 -11.97 -5.08
C LEU A 133 -32.48 -12.36 -3.98
N LEU A 134 -31.99 -12.96 -2.89
CA LEU A 134 -32.83 -13.37 -1.77
C LEU A 134 -33.47 -12.15 -1.08
N ILE A 135 -32.69 -11.10 -0.82
CA ILE A 135 -33.20 -9.86 -0.21
C ILE A 135 -34.19 -9.16 -1.15
N ALA A 136 -33.86 -9.03 -2.44
CA ALA A 136 -34.74 -8.40 -3.42
C ALA A 136 -36.08 -9.15 -3.56
N PHE A 137 -36.04 -10.48 -3.57
CA PHE A 137 -37.24 -11.32 -3.57
C PHE A 137 -38.10 -11.09 -2.33
N LEU A 138 -37.49 -11.10 -1.14
CA LEU A 138 -38.20 -10.90 0.12
C LEU A 138 -38.84 -9.51 0.19
N VAL A 139 -38.11 -8.46 -0.21
CA VAL A 139 -38.62 -7.09 -0.30
C VAL A 139 -39.79 -7.02 -1.28
N GLY A 140 -39.69 -7.66 -2.44
CA GLY A 140 -40.77 -7.72 -3.42
C GLY A 140 -42.03 -8.38 -2.87
N LEU A 141 -41.89 -9.47 -2.11
CA LEU A 141 -42.99 -10.18 -1.48
C LEU A 141 -43.68 -9.32 -0.40
N ILE A 142 -42.91 -8.61 0.41
CA ILE A 142 -43.45 -7.67 1.41
C ILE A 142 -44.21 -6.54 0.72
N LEU A 143 -43.66 -5.95 -0.35
CA LEU A 143 -44.32 -4.89 -1.11
C LEU A 143 -45.60 -5.37 -1.78
N ALA A 144 -45.63 -6.60 -2.31
CA ALA A 144 -46.84 -7.18 -2.89
C ALA A 144 -47.95 -7.36 -1.84
N PHE A 145 -47.61 -7.82 -0.64
CA PHE A 145 -48.57 -7.99 0.44
C PHE A 145 -49.12 -6.65 0.95
N VAL A 146 -48.24 -5.68 1.20
CA VAL A 146 -48.65 -4.33 1.63
C VAL A 146 -49.52 -3.66 0.57
N GLY A 147 -49.17 -3.77 -0.70
CA GLY A 147 -49.96 -3.24 -1.81
C GLY A 147 -51.34 -3.87 -1.92
N ALA A 148 -51.47 -5.18 -1.69
CA ALA A 148 -52.76 -5.87 -1.68
C ALA A 148 -53.66 -5.42 -0.51
N VAL A 149 -53.09 -5.19 0.67
CA VAL A 149 -53.83 -4.71 1.85
C VAL A 149 -54.29 -3.25 1.70
N GLN A 150 -53.50 -2.38 1.06
CA GLN A 150 -53.89 -0.98 0.83
C GLN A 150 -55.02 -0.82 -0.21
N LEU A 151 -55.23 -1.83 -1.06
CA LEU A 151 -56.29 -1.83 -2.08
C LEU A 151 -57.62 -2.41 -1.57
N GLN A 152 -57.63 -3.04 -0.40
CA GLN A 152 -58.83 -3.48 0.32
C GLN A 152 -59.32 -2.39 1.27
#